data_AF-A0A2V7FSP6-F1
#
_entry.id   AF-A0A2V7FSP6-F1
#
_cell.length_a   1.000
_cell.length_b   1.000
_cell.length_c   1.000
_cell.angle_alpha   90.00
_cell.angle_beta   90.00
_cell.angle_gamma   90.00
#
_symmetry.space_group_name_H-M   'P 1'
#
loop_
_entity.id
_entity.type
_entity.pdbx_description
1 polymer ?
#
loop_
_entity_poly.entity_id
_entity_poly.type
_entity_poly.pdbx_seq_one_letter_code
_entity_poly.pdbx_strand_id
1 'polypeptide(L)' 'LEGFATIYTEVAHAIRAVRQGRRPDGEVLFPTVADGLDGVEFIETAVKSSTNGATWVRKEQP' A
#
# COMPACT_ATOMS: atom_id res chain seq x y z
N LEU A 1 15.37 -0.32 13.58
CA LEU A 1 16.14 -0.50 12.33
C LEU A 1 15.71 -1.75 11.56
N GLU A 2 15.28 -2.80 12.27
CA GLU A 2 14.90 -4.10 11.67
C GLU A 2 13.71 -4.03 10.70
N GLY A 3 12.65 -3.26 11.01
CA GLY A 3 11.45 -3.22 10.16
C GLY A 3 11.68 -2.75 8.72
N PHE A 4 12.51 -1.71 8.51
CA PHE A 4 12.83 -1.25 7.17
C PHE A 4 13.68 -2.28 6.41
N ALA A 5 14.63 -2.93 7.07
CA ALA A 5 15.46 -3.95 6.45
C ALA A 5 14.62 -5.17 6.00
N THR A 6 13.64 -5.58 6.81
CA THR A 6 12.70 -6.66 6.44
C THR A 6 11.92 -6.31 5.18
N ILE A 7 11.33 -5.11 5.09
CA ILE A 7 10.56 -4.68 3.92
C ILE A 7 11.41 -4.74 2.64
N TYR A 8 12.61 -4.13 2.65
CA TYR A 8 13.47 -4.11 1.46
C TYR A 8 14.00 -5.49 1.08
N THR A 9 14.28 -6.36 2.06
CA THR A 9 14.71 -7.75 1.80
C THR A 9 13.62 -8.53 1.07
N GLU A 10 12.38 -8.43 1.55
CA GLU A 10 11.23 -9.11 0.96
C GLU A 10 10.90 -8.58 -0.44
N VAL A 11 10.97 -7.26 -0.63
CA VAL A 11 10.85 -6.64 -1.96
C VAL A 11 11.91 -7.19 -2.91
N ALA A 12 13.17 -7.30 -2.47
CA ALA A 12 14.25 -7.83 -3.30
C ALA A 12 14.02 -9.31 -3.66
N HIS A 13 13.51 -10.13 -2.74
CA HIS A 13 13.13 -11.53 -3.01
C HIS A 13 12.01 -11.62 -4.05
N ALA A 14 10.94 -10.84 -3.90
CA ALA A 14 9.83 -10.81 -4.85
C ALA A 14 10.30 -10.39 -6.26
N ILE A 15 11.13 -9.35 -6.37
CA ILE A 15 11.69 -8.91 -7.66
C ILE A 15 12.51 -10.03 -8.33
N ARG A 16 13.35 -10.74 -7.56
CA ARG A 16 14.16 -11.84 -8.10
C ARG A 16 13.30 -13.01 -8.56
N ALA A 17 12.25 -13.36 -7.82
CA ALA A 17 11.32 -14.43 -8.20
C ALA A 17 10.68 -14.11 -9.56
N VAL A 18 10.11 -12.91 -9.72
CA VAL A 18 9.49 -12.47 -10.98
C VAL A 18 10.49 -12.47 -12.14
N ARG A 19 11.71 -11.96 -11.93
CA ARG A 19 12.77 -11.98 -12.94
C ARG A 19 13.17 -13.38 -13.40
N GLN A 20 12.95 -14.39 -12.56
CA GLN A 20 13.21 -15.80 -12.86
C GLN A 20 11.97 -16.54 -13.39
N GLY A 21 10.88 -15.83 -13.71
CA GLY A 21 9.62 -16.43 -14.16
C GLY A 21 8.86 -17.18 -13.08
N ARG A 22 9.24 -17.00 -11.80
CA ARG A 22 8.55 -17.57 -10.64
C ARG A 22 7.60 -16.54 -10.06
N ARG A 23 6.52 -17.01 -9.42
CA ARG A 23 5.66 -16.12 -8.63
C ARG A 23 6.36 -15.81 -7.29
N PRO A 24 6.25 -14.58 -6.77
CA PRO A 24 6.60 -14.28 -5.38
C PRO A 24 5.81 -15.19 -4.43
N ASP A 25 6.33 -15.42 -3.23
CA ASP A 25 5.60 -16.15 -2.19
C ASP A 25 4.28 -15.44 -1.86
N GLY A 26 3.26 -16.22 -1.49
CA GLY A 26 1.88 -15.74 -1.37
C GLY A 26 1.66 -14.73 -0.23
N GLU A 27 2.51 -14.76 0.81
CA GLU A 27 2.48 -13.81 1.92
C GLU A 27 3.69 -12.87 1.82
N VAL A 28 3.52 -11.77 1.09
CA VAL A 28 4.52 -10.70 1.05
C VAL A 28 4.35 -9.78 2.26
N LEU A 29 5.47 -9.44 2.93
CA LEU A 29 5.47 -8.55 4.10
C LEU A 29 5.69 -7.07 3.75
N PHE A 30 5.55 -6.69 2.48
CA PHE A 30 5.69 -5.31 2.01
C PHE A 30 4.36 -4.77 1.46
N PRO A 31 4.13 -3.44 1.56
CA PRO A 31 2.94 -2.82 0.98
C PRO A 31 2.85 -3.05 -0.53
N THR A 32 1.66 -3.36 -0.99
CA THR A 32 1.30 -3.51 -2.39
C THR A 32 0.91 -2.17 -3.01
N VAL A 33 0.65 -2.17 -4.33
CA VAL A 33 0.08 -1.01 -5.02
C VAL A 33 -1.34 -0.68 -4.51
N ALA A 34 -2.12 -1.68 -4.09
CA ALA A 34 -3.46 -1.47 -3.57
C ALA A 34 -3.41 -0.74 -2.21
N ASP A 35 -2.46 -1.09 -1.35
CA ASP A 35 -2.23 -0.38 -0.08
C ASP A 35 -1.84 1.10 -0.33
N GLY A 36 -1.06 1.35 -1.40
CA GLY A 36 -0.71 2.70 -1.83
C GLY A 36 -1.93 3.50 -2.33
N LEU A 37 -2.77 2.89 -3.15
CA LEU A 37 -4.03 3.48 -3.61
C LEU A 37 -4.94 3.82 -2.43
N ASP A 38 -5.10 2.87 -1.50
CA ASP A 38 -5.91 3.04 -0.30
C ASP A 38 -5.47 4.24 0.54
N GLY A 39 -4.15 4.47 0.63
CA GLY A 39 -3.57 5.61 1.32
C GLY A 39 -3.87 6.94 0.64
N VAL A 40 -3.81 7.00 -0.70
CA VAL A 40 -4.14 8.22 -1.46
C VAL A 40 -5.64 8.55 -1.33
N GLU A 41 -6.51 7.55 -1.46
CA GLU A 41 -7.96 7.72 -1.30
C GLU A 41 -8.33 8.18 0.12
N PHE A 42 -7.60 7.70 1.13
CA PHE A 42 -7.76 8.19 2.50
C PHE A 42 -7.42 9.67 2.62
N ILE A 43 -6.29 10.10 2.04
CA ILE A 43 -5.87 11.51 2.04
C ILE A 43 -6.94 12.38 1.36
N GLU A 44 -7.42 11.97 0.19
CA GLU A 44 -8.48 12.68 -0.53
C GLU A 44 -9.75 12.80 0.31
N THR A 45 -10.18 11.70 0.93
CA THR A 45 -11.38 11.67 1.78
C THR A 45 -11.24 12.61 2.99
N ALA A 46 -10.06 12.64 3.61
CA ALA A 46 -9.77 13.53 4.73
C ALA A 46 -9.80 15.02 4.30
N VAL A 47 -9.25 15.34 3.12
CA VAL A 47 -9.33 16.69 2.55
C VAL A 47 -10.79 17.08 2.28
N LYS A 48 -11.58 16.20 1.64
CA LYS A 48 -13.01 16.41 1.36
C LYS A 48 -13.83 16.61 2.65
N SER A 49 -13.51 15.88 3.71
CA SER A 49 -14.11 16.08 5.04
C SER A 49 -13.79 17.47 5.59
N SER A 50 -12.51 17.86 5.58
CA SER A 50 -12.05 19.16 6.07
C SER A 50 -12.72 20.32 5.35
N THR A 51 -12.79 20.29 4.01
CA THR A 51 -13.43 21.34 3.20
C THR A 51 -14.94 21.45 3.43
N ASN A 52 -15.58 20.38 3.89
CA ASN A 52 -17.02 20.32 4.16
C ASN A 52 -17.36 20.59 5.64
N GLY A 53 -16.43 21.16 6.42
CA GLY A 53 -16.67 21.47 7.83
C GLY A 53 -16.49 20.27 8.77
N ALA A 54 -15.52 19.40 8.46
CA ALA A 54 -15.17 18.22 9.24
C ALA A 54 -16.32 17.19 9.40
N THR A 55 -17.13 17.04 8.35
CA THR A 55 -18.21 16.05 8.31
C THR A 55 -17.69 14.66 7.96
N TRP A 56 -18.42 13.62 8.36
CA TRP A 56 -18.15 12.25 7.90
C TRP A 56 -18.32 12.14 6.38
N VAL A 57 -17.30 11.63 5.71
CA VAL A 57 -17.31 11.37 4.27
C VAL A 57 -16.98 9.90 4.06
N ARG A 58 -17.74 9.22 3.19
CA ARG A 58 -17.47 7.83 2.82
C ARG A 58 -16.30 7.81 1.85
N LYS A 59 -15.33 6.94 2.10
CA LYS A 59 -14.31 6.57 1.11
C LYS A 59 -15.00 5.94 -0.09
N GLU A 60 -14.82 6.51 -1.28
CA GLU A 60 -15.35 5.91 -2.51
C GLU A 60 -14.62 4.57 -2.73
N GLN A 61 -15.38 3.51 -3.03
CA GLN A 61 -14.80 2.19 -3.31
C GLN A 61 -14.40 2.12 -4.79
N PRO A 62 -13.25 1.52 -5.12
CA PRO A 62 -12.90 1.20 -6.50
C PRO A 62 -13.88 0.19 -7.13
#